data_AF-A0A528BBW4-F1
#
_entry.id   AF-A0A528BBW4-F1
#
_cell.length_a   1.000
_cell.length_b   1.000
_cell.length_c   1.000
_cell.angle_alpha   90.00
_cell.angle_beta   90.00
_cell.angle_gamma   90.00
#
_symmetry.space_group_name_H-M   'P 1'
#
loop_
_entity.id
_entity.type
_entity.pdbx_description
1 polymer ?
#
loop_
_entity_poly.entity_id
_entity_poly.type
_entity_poly.pdbx_seq_one_letter_code
_entity_poly.pdbx_strand_id
1 'polypeptide(L)'
;IPEEGRGRTSGLLINFEVKDPDAVYERILAAGLPILRSLRNESFGQRHFITKDPNGVLIDVIKPIPPSAEFLAQFVEGCRGA
;
A
#
# COMPACT_ATOMS: atom_id res chain seq x y z
N ILE A 1 21.65 12.28 8.55
CA ILE A 1 20.43 13.09 8.31
C ILE A 1 20.79 14.55 8.59
N PRO A 2 20.68 15.44 7.58
CA PRO A 2 20.84 16.89 7.76
C PRO A 2 19.99 17.42 8.91
N GLU A 3 20.41 18.51 9.55
CA GLU A 3 19.75 18.99 10.77
C GLU A 3 18.27 19.31 10.54
N GLU A 4 17.92 19.82 9.36
CA GLU A 4 16.55 20.14 8.96
C GLU A 4 15.63 18.90 8.85
N GLY A 5 16.21 17.72 8.66
CA GLY A 5 15.48 16.47 8.45
C GLY A 5 15.37 15.57 9.69
N ARG A 6 15.87 16.00 10.85
CA ARG A 6 15.83 15.20 12.09
C ARG A 6 14.47 15.35 12.79
N GLY A 7 13.96 14.26 13.36
CA GLY A 7 12.73 14.25 14.14
C GLY A 7 11.81 13.08 13.80
N ARG A 8 10.57 13.13 14.31
CA ARG A 8 9.51 12.17 13.96
C ARG A 8 8.60 12.78 12.91
N THR A 9 8.23 11.99 11.91
CA THR A 9 7.26 12.37 10.90
C THR A 9 5.85 11.99 11.35
N SER A 10 4.86 12.85 11.07
CA SER A 10 3.45 12.59 11.32
C SER A 10 2.62 12.90 10.08
N GLY A 11 1.65 12.04 9.75
CA GLY A 11 0.71 12.28 8.64
C GLY A 11 1.27 12.04 7.24
N LEU A 12 2.45 11.41 7.12
CA LEU A 12 3.04 11.06 5.82
C LEU A 12 2.80 9.58 5.49
N LEU A 13 2.25 9.33 4.31
CA LEU A 13 2.12 8.01 3.69
C LEU A 13 2.92 7.99 2.39
N ILE A 14 3.83 7.02 2.26
CA ILE A 14 4.63 6.82 1.05
C ILE A 14 4.25 5.48 0.43
N ASN A 15 3.91 5.51 -0.86
CA ASN A 15 3.61 4.32 -1.64
C ASN A 15 4.88 3.84 -2.34
N PHE A 16 5.22 2.56 -2.15
CA PHE A 16 6.29 1.88 -2.87
C PHE A 16 5.69 0.80 -3.75
N GLU A 17 5.81 0.97 -5.06
CA GLU A 17 5.46 -0.08 -6.01
C GLU A 17 6.59 -1.11 -6.06
N VAL A 18 6.24 -2.38 -5.81
CA VAL A 18 7.21 -3.47 -5.79
C VAL A 18 6.72 -4.64 -6.64
N LYS A 19 7.69 -5.41 -7.15
CA LYS A 19 7.41 -6.61 -7.94
C LYS A 19 6.73 -7.72 -7.12
N ASP A 20 7.09 -7.84 -5.85
CA ASP A 20 6.64 -8.91 -4.96
C ASP A 20 6.33 -8.38 -3.55
N PRO A 21 5.09 -7.93 -3.30
CA PRO A 21 4.68 -7.40 -2.00
C PRO A 21 4.61 -8.51 -0.94
N ASP A 22 4.40 -9.77 -1.32
CA ASP A 22 4.36 -10.92 -0.41
C ASP A 22 5.74 -11.17 0.21
N ALA A 23 6.79 -11.20 -0.61
CA ALA A 23 8.16 -11.34 -0.12
C ALA A 23 8.58 -10.19 0.81
N VAL A 24 8.13 -8.96 0.52
CA VAL A 24 8.39 -7.82 1.41
C VAL A 24 7.58 -7.95 2.70
N TYR A 25 6.32 -8.36 2.63
CA TYR A 25 5.47 -8.56 3.79
C TYR A 25 6.08 -9.55 4.80
N GLU A 26 6.54 -10.70 4.34
CA GLU A 26 7.22 -11.70 5.18
C GLU A 26 8.49 -11.14 5.83
N ARG A 27 9.28 -10.34 5.09
CA ARG A 27 10.48 -9.68 5.64
C ARG A 27 10.13 -8.66 6.71
N ILE A 28 9.03 -7.92 6.54
CA ILE A 28 8.56 -6.91 7.52
C ILE A 28 8.02 -7.60 8.78
N LEU A 29 7.30 -8.71 8.63
CA LEU A 29 6.86 -9.54 9.76
C LEU A 29 8.05 -10.09 10.56
N ALA A 30 9.05 -10.67 9.86
CA ALA A 30 10.27 -11.16 10.49
C ALA A 30 11.08 -10.06 11.20
N ALA A 31 10.99 -8.82 10.72
CA ALA A 31 11.62 -7.66 11.35
C ALA A 31 10.84 -7.10 12.55
N GLY A 32 9.65 -7.65 12.86
CA GLY A 32 8.84 -7.21 14.00
C GLY A 32 8.22 -5.82 13.83
N LEU A 33 8.09 -5.34 12.60
CA LEU A 33 7.47 -4.05 12.31
C LEU A 33 5.93 -4.15 12.42
N PRO A 34 5.26 -3.10 12.87
CA PRO A 34 3.81 -3.10 13.03
C PRO A 34 3.12 -3.13 11.67
N ILE A 35 2.30 -4.17 11.45
CA ILE A 35 1.40 -4.24 10.31
C ILE A 35 0.12 -3.49 10.67
N LEU A 36 -0.05 -2.30 10.13
CA LEU A 36 -1.27 -1.50 10.31
C LEU A 36 -2.39 -1.98 9.40
N ARG A 37 -2.03 -2.53 8.24
CA ARG A 37 -2.98 -3.09 7.28
C ARG A 37 -2.35 -4.32 6.65
N SER A 38 -2.96 -5.50 6.88
CA SER A 38 -2.45 -6.77 6.36
C SER A 38 -2.51 -6.82 4.84
N LEU A 39 -1.66 -7.68 4.27
CA LEU A 39 -1.60 -7.94 2.85
C LEU A 39 -2.94 -8.45 2.31
N ARG A 40 -3.50 -7.73 1.35
CA ARG A 40 -4.75 -8.14 0.67
C ARG A 40 -4.80 -7.64 -0.77
N ASN A 41 -5.74 -8.20 -1.51
CA ASN A 41 -6.15 -7.74 -2.83
C ASN A 41 -7.36 -6.81 -2.67
N GLU A 42 -7.27 -5.65 -3.28
CA GLU A 42 -8.34 -4.66 -3.39
C GLU A 42 -9.06 -4.85 -4.73
N SER A 43 -10.38 -4.74 -4.71
CA SER A 43 -11.26 -5.03 -5.87
C SER A 43 -10.99 -4.12 -7.07
N PHE A 44 -10.43 -2.93 -6.83
CA PHE A 44 -10.04 -1.95 -7.85
C PHE A 44 -8.71 -2.27 -8.55
N GLY A 45 -8.07 -3.40 -8.24
CA GLY A 45 -6.87 -3.85 -8.94
C GLY A 45 -5.56 -3.52 -8.23
N GLN A 46 -5.51 -3.64 -6.89
CA GLN A 46 -4.26 -3.41 -6.15
C GLN A 46 -4.04 -4.46 -5.06
N ARG A 47 -2.87 -5.09 -5.03
CA ARG A 47 -2.42 -5.89 -3.88
C ARG A 47 -1.52 -5.02 -3.02
N HIS A 48 -1.83 -4.88 -1.74
CA HIS A 48 -1.01 -4.06 -0.86
C HIS A 48 -1.11 -4.37 0.63
N PHE A 49 -0.15 -3.85 1.39
CA PHE A 49 -0.14 -3.84 2.85
C PHE A 49 0.49 -2.54 3.37
N ILE A 50 0.12 -2.14 4.58
CA ILE A 50 0.64 -0.91 5.21
C ILE A 50 1.38 -1.27 6.49
N THR A 51 2.60 -0.78 6.58
CA THR A 51 3.45 -0.84 7.78
C THR A 51 3.79 0.57 8.26
N LYS A 52 4.31 0.67 9.48
CA LYS A 52 4.79 1.94 10.05
C LYS A 52 6.23 1.78 10.52
N ASP A 53 7.08 2.70 10.11
CA ASP A 53 8.47 2.72 10.56
C ASP A 53 8.61 3.36 11.96
N PRO A 54 9.74 3.15 12.66
CA PRO A 54 9.98 3.72 13.98
C PRO A 54 9.93 5.27 14.04
N ASN A 55 10.18 5.95 12.91
CA ASN A 55 10.14 7.41 12.82
C ASN A 55 8.73 7.97 12.59
N GLY A 56 7.74 7.12 12.34
CA GLY A 56 6.34 7.51 12.23
C GLY A 56 5.78 7.59 10.81
N VAL A 57 6.59 7.30 9.79
CA VAL A 57 6.21 7.25 8.38
C VAL A 57 5.36 6.02 8.13
N LEU A 58 4.23 6.22 7.46
CA LEU A 58 3.39 5.14 6.97
C LEU A 58 3.93 4.73 5.59
N ILE A 59 4.12 3.42 5.41
CA ILE A 59 4.67 2.85 4.20
C ILE A 59 3.61 1.90 3.64
N ASP A 60 3.10 2.22 2.46
CA ASP A 60 2.20 1.36 1.68
C ASP A 60 3.01 0.64 0.60
N VAL A 61 3.04 -0.69 0.66
CA VAL A 61 3.76 -1.52 -0.31
C VAL A 61 2.73 -2.08 -1.27
N ILE A 62 2.74 -1.57 -2.50
CA ILE A 62 1.70 -1.81 -3.49
C ILE A 62 2.20 -2.60 -4.68
N LYS A 63 1.29 -3.34 -5.31
CA LYS A 63 1.46 -3.96 -6.62
C LYS A 63 0.14 -3.88 -7.39
N PRO A 64 0.11 -3.29 -8.59
CA PRO A 64 -1.05 -3.38 -9.46
C PRO A 64 -1.41 -4.84 -9.77
N ILE A 65 -2.68 -5.18 -9.64
CA ILE A 65 -3.26 -6.46 -10.06
C ILE A 65 -4.44 -6.18 -10.98
N PRO A 66 -4.85 -7.12 -11.85
CA PRO A 66 -6.07 -6.94 -12.63
C PRO A 66 -7.26 -6.62 -11.72
N PRO A 67 -8.08 -5.59 -12.03
CA PRO A 67 -9.28 -5.31 -11.26
C PRO A 67 -10.25 -6.49 -11.32
N SER A 68 -11.04 -6.64 -10.27
CA SER A 68 -12.09 -7.66 -10.22
C SER A 68 -13.13 -7.44 -11.33
N ALA A 69 -13.73 -8.53 -11.80
CA ALA A 69 -14.78 -8.46 -12.82
C ALA A 69 -16.00 -7.65 -12.34
N GLU A 70 -16.32 -7.68 -11.04
CA GLU A 70 -17.40 -6.87 -10.47
C GLU A 70 -17.07 -5.36 -10.51
N PHE A 71 -15.82 -4.96 -10.31
CA PHE A 71 -15.40 -3.55 -10.40
C PHE A 71 -15.44 -3.05 -11.85
N LEU A 72 -15.04 -3.88 -12.82
CA LEU A 72 -15.14 -3.55 -14.24
C LEU A 72 -16.60 -3.36 -14.69
N ALA A 73 -17.53 -4.17 -14.18
CA ALA A 73 -18.95 -4.04 -14.50
C ALA A 73 -19.53 -2.68 -14.06
N GLN A 74 -19.12 -2.17 -12.90
CA GLN A 74 -19.56 -0.85 -12.40
C GLN A 74 -18.99 0.33 -13.21
N PHE A 75 -17.78 0.18 -13.78
CA PHE A 75 -17.17 1.22 -14.62
C PHE A 75 -17.84 1.36 -15.99
N VAL A 76 -18.31 0.25 -16.57
CA VAL A 76 -19.03 0.27 -17.87
C VAL A 76 -20.39 0.97 -17.75
N GLU A 77 -21.03 0.91 -16.58
CA GLU A 77 -22.30 1.60 -16.33
C GLU A 77 -22.11 3.12 -16.21
N GLY A 78 -20.99 3.58 -15.66
CA GLY A 78 -20.64 5.00 -15.57
C GLY A 78 -20.26 5.67 -16.90
N CYS A 79 -19.68 4.92 -17.86
CA CYS A 79 -19.35 5.45 -19.19
C CYS A 79 -20.53 5.49 -20.18
N ARG A 80 -21.69 4.93 -19.83
CA ARG A 80 -22.91 4.99 -20.66
C ARG A 80 -23.77 6.25 -20.45
N GLY A 81 -23.32 7.17 -19.61
CA GLY A 81 -24.06 8.39 -19.25
C GLY A 81 -23.36 9.72 -19.57
N ALA A 82 -22.40 9.74 -20.50
CA ALA A 82 -21.74 10.96 -20.98
C ALA A 82 -22.10 11.27 -22.43
#